data_AF-A0A561BE62-F1
#
_entry.id   AF-A0A561BE62-F1
#
_cell.length_a   1.000
_cell.length_b   1.000
_cell.length_c   1.000
_cell.angle_alpha   90.00
_cell.angle_beta   90.00
_cell.angle_gamma   90.00
#
_symmetry.space_group_name_H-M   'P 1'
#
loop_
_entity.id
_entity.type
_entity.pdbx_description
1 polymer ?
#
loop_
_entity_poly.entity_id
_entity_poly.type
_entity_poly.pdbx_seq_one_letter_code
_entity_poly.pdbx_strand_id
1 'polypeptide(L)'
;MQSANTSSILSSTSAAPFIGRLLMAAIFLISGVGKLMAPGGTIGYIASVGIPLPELAYAGALAMELGGALLLVAGYRTRWVAAALALFSVVSAVIFHNALGDQNQLFHFLKNLAMAGGLLQVVAFGAGSFSLDERHAELPVALGAVR
;
A
#
# COMPACT_ATOMS: atom_id res chain seq x y z
N MET A 1 19.25 -28.19 -22.83
CA MET A 1 18.28 -27.16 -23.26
C MET A 1 17.13 -26.95 -22.26
N GLN A 2 17.01 -27.70 -21.15
CA GLN A 2 15.91 -27.53 -20.17
C GLN A 2 16.14 -26.42 -19.11
N SER A 3 17.37 -25.94 -18.89
CA SER A 3 17.67 -24.99 -17.80
C SER A 3 17.28 -23.53 -18.08
N ALA A 4 17.10 -23.13 -19.35
CA ALA A 4 16.78 -21.75 -19.70
C ALA A 4 15.32 -21.35 -19.40
N ASN A 5 14.39 -22.32 -19.37
CA ASN A 5 12.97 -22.05 -19.12
C ASN A 5 12.62 -21.94 -17.63
N THR A 6 13.37 -22.60 -16.74
CA THR A 6 13.08 -22.53 -15.30
C THR A 6 13.47 -21.15 -14.74
N SER A 7 14.59 -20.58 -15.20
CA SER A 7 15.08 -19.27 -14.76
C SER A 7 14.18 -18.10 -15.19
N SER A 8 13.54 -18.18 -16.37
CA SER A 8 12.61 -17.14 -16.86
C SER A 8 11.24 -17.18 -16.15
N ILE A 9 10.80 -18.36 -15.73
CA ILE A 9 9.56 -18.52 -14.94
C ILE A 9 9.81 -18.08 -13.49
N LEU A 10 10.95 -18.46 -12.89
CA LEU A 10 11.34 -18.02 -11.54
C LEU A 10 11.51 -16.49 -11.44
N SER A 11 12.03 -15.82 -12.48
CA SER A 11 12.17 -14.35 -12.51
C SER A 11 10.84 -13.63 -12.69
N SER A 12 9.95 -14.16 -13.53
CA SER A 12 8.61 -13.60 -13.80
C SER A 12 7.67 -13.71 -12.60
N THR A 13 7.71 -14.85 -11.89
CA THR A 13 6.96 -15.05 -10.63
C THR A 13 7.50 -14.19 -9.49
N SER A 14 8.79 -13.86 -9.52
CA SER A 14 9.43 -12.97 -8.54
C SER A 14 9.11 -11.49 -8.76
N ALA A 15 9.11 -11.03 -10.01
CA ALA A 15 8.95 -9.62 -10.35
C ALA A 15 7.48 -9.13 -10.24
N ALA A 16 6.51 -9.97 -10.59
CA ALA A 16 5.10 -9.56 -10.62
C ALA A 16 4.56 -9.10 -9.25
N PRO A 17 4.81 -9.78 -8.12
CA PRO A 17 4.39 -9.29 -6.80
C PRO A 17 5.01 -7.94 -6.43
N PHE A 18 6.27 -7.72 -6.78
CA PHE A 18 6.96 -6.45 -6.54
C PHE A 18 6.37 -5.32 -7.37
N ILE A 19 6.20 -5.55 -8.68
CA ILE A 19 5.57 -4.58 -9.58
C ILE A 19 4.15 -4.26 -9.10
N GLY A 20 3.37 -5.27 -8.69
CA GLY A 20 2.05 -5.08 -8.10
C GLY A 20 2.08 -4.16 -6.88
N ARG A 21 2.99 -4.42 -5.91
CA ARG A 21 3.18 -3.55 -4.74
C ARG A 21 3.59 -2.13 -5.13
N LEU A 22 4.48 -1.98 -6.11
CA LEU A 22 4.93 -0.68 -6.59
C LEU A 22 3.80 0.13 -7.24
N LEU A 23 3.02 -0.50 -8.11
CA LEU A 23 1.88 0.14 -8.77
C LEU A 23 0.78 0.52 -7.76
N MET A 24 0.51 -0.35 -6.79
CA MET A 24 -0.41 -0.05 -5.70
C MET A 24 0.11 1.13 -4.85
N ALA A 25 1.39 1.12 -4.47
CA ALA A 25 2.02 2.17 -3.69
C ALA A 25 2.04 3.52 -4.41
N ALA A 26 2.13 3.55 -5.75
CA ALA A 26 2.21 4.78 -6.53
C ALA A 26 1.02 5.73 -6.26
N ILE A 27 -0.21 5.19 -6.16
CA ILE A 27 -1.40 6.01 -5.87
C ILE A 27 -1.30 6.68 -4.50
N PHE A 28 -0.83 5.95 -3.49
CA PHE A 28 -0.64 6.48 -2.14
C PHE A 28 0.49 7.52 -2.09
N LEU A 29 1.62 7.25 -2.73
CA LEU A 29 2.75 8.19 -2.79
C LEU A 29 2.36 9.51 -3.47
N ILE A 30 1.70 9.44 -4.62
CA ILE A 30 1.23 10.64 -5.33
C ILE A 30 0.22 11.41 -4.47
N SER A 31 -0.71 10.70 -3.81
CA SER A 31 -1.68 11.35 -2.93
C SER A 31 -1.00 12.03 -1.73
N GLY A 32 -0.06 11.35 -1.07
CA GLY A 32 0.66 11.86 0.08
C GLY A 32 1.54 13.06 -0.27
N VAL A 33 2.24 13.04 -1.41
CA VAL A 33 3.01 14.20 -1.89
C VAL A 33 2.08 15.37 -2.18
N GLY A 34 0.92 15.12 -2.80
CA GLY A 34 -0.10 16.15 -2.99
C GLY A 34 -0.53 16.80 -1.67
N LYS A 35 -0.71 16.01 -0.61
CA LYS A 35 -1.03 16.50 0.74
C LYS A 35 0.10 17.30 1.38
N LEU A 36 1.36 17.00 1.07
CA LEU A 36 2.51 17.80 1.52
C LEU A 36 2.62 19.15 0.78
N MET A 37 2.25 19.18 -0.50
CA MET A 37 2.30 20.41 -1.31
C MET A 37 1.15 21.37 -0.98
N ALA A 38 0.02 20.86 -0.49
CA ALA A 38 -1.13 21.66 -0.07
C ALA A 38 -1.71 21.23 1.30
N PRO A 39 -0.98 21.42 2.41
CA PRO A 39 -1.44 21.00 3.74
C PRO A 39 -2.74 21.70 4.15
N GLY A 40 -2.81 23.03 4.00
CA GLY A 40 -3.97 23.83 4.39
C GLY A 40 -5.26 23.43 3.68
N GLY A 41 -5.17 23.16 2.37
CA GLY A 41 -6.33 22.69 1.59
C GLY A 41 -6.82 21.32 2.06
N THR A 42 -5.90 20.40 2.35
CA THR A 42 -6.25 19.06 2.85
C THR A 42 -6.86 19.12 4.24
N ILE A 43 -6.25 19.87 5.17
CA ILE A 43 -6.76 20.03 6.55
C ILE A 43 -8.15 20.70 6.52
N GLY A 44 -8.34 21.72 5.68
CA GLY A 44 -9.64 22.36 5.51
C GLY A 44 -10.71 21.39 4.99
N TYR A 45 -10.36 20.54 4.02
CA TYR A 45 -11.27 19.51 3.53
C TYR A 45 -11.61 18.46 4.60
N ILE A 46 -10.61 18.00 5.37
CA ILE A 46 -10.82 17.09 6.51
C ILE A 46 -11.74 17.72 7.56
N ALA A 47 -11.58 19.02 7.84
CA ALA A 47 -12.46 19.74 8.75
C ALA A 47 -13.91 19.82 8.20
N SER A 48 -14.08 19.99 6.89
CA SER A 48 -15.41 20.12 6.27
C SER A 48 -16.29 18.87 6.37
N VAL A 49 -15.69 17.69 6.54
CA VAL A 49 -16.44 16.43 6.74
C VAL A 49 -16.74 16.13 8.21
N GLY A 50 -16.40 17.04 9.13
CA GLY A 50 -16.77 16.96 10.54
C GLY A 50 -15.89 16.06 11.41
N ILE A 51 -14.69 15.69 10.95
CA ILE A 51 -13.75 14.90 11.76
C ILE A 51 -13.21 15.74 12.93
N PRO A 52 -13.33 15.27 14.18
CA PRO A 52 -12.69 15.93 15.31
C PRO A 52 -11.16 15.82 15.17
N LEU A 53 -10.44 16.93 15.42
CA LEU A 53 -8.98 17.03 15.28
C LEU A 53 -8.48 16.79 13.84
N PRO A 54 -8.81 17.69 12.89
CA PRO A 54 -8.46 17.54 11.47
C PRO A 54 -6.95 17.47 11.21
N GLU A 55 -6.12 18.13 12.04
CA GLU A 55 -4.66 18.06 11.96
C GLU A 55 -4.11 16.67 12.29
N LEU A 56 -4.71 15.97 13.27
CA LEU A 56 -4.32 14.62 13.64
C LEU A 56 -4.71 13.62 12.54
N ALA A 57 -5.92 13.78 11.98
CA ALA A 57 -6.37 12.98 10.85
C ALA A 57 -5.49 13.21 9.60
N TYR A 58 -5.08 14.45 9.35
CA TYR A 58 -4.12 14.79 8.30
C TYR A 58 -2.77 14.10 8.51
N ALA A 59 -2.20 14.17 9.72
CA ALA A 59 -0.95 13.52 10.05
C ALA A 59 -1.03 11.99 9.89
N GLY A 60 -2.14 11.39 10.32
CA GLY A 60 -2.42 9.96 10.12
C GLY A 60 -2.52 9.58 8.64
N ALA A 61 -3.22 10.38 7.84
CA ALA A 61 -3.31 10.17 6.40
C ALA A 61 -1.92 10.24 5.72
N LEU A 62 -1.08 11.23 6.06
CA LEU A 62 0.29 11.31 5.55
C LEU A 62 1.15 10.11 5.95
N ALA A 63 1.07 9.69 7.22
CA ALA A 63 1.83 8.55 7.71
C ALA A 63 1.44 7.26 6.97
N MET A 64 0.15 7.06 6.72
CA MET A 64 -0.34 5.91 5.95
C MET A 64 0.07 6.01 4.48
N GLU A 65 -0.16 7.15 3.83
CA GLU A 65 0.05 7.29 2.40
C GLU A 65 1.53 7.32 2.00
N LEU A 66 2.38 7.99 2.77
CA LEU A 66 3.82 8.04 2.49
C LEU A 66 4.54 6.90 3.19
N GLY A 67 4.41 6.81 4.51
CA GLY A 67 5.09 5.79 5.31
C GLY A 67 4.62 4.38 4.93
N GLY A 68 3.30 4.15 4.91
CA GLY A 68 2.74 2.85 4.53
C GLY A 68 3.10 2.45 3.10
N ALA A 69 3.07 3.37 2.13
CA ALA A 69 3.45 3.05 0.75
C ALA A 69 4.94 2.72 0.61
N LEU A 70 5.83 3.47 1.28
CA LEU A 70 7.26 3.18 1.28
C LEU A 70 7.56 1.81 1.89
N LEU A 71 6.91 1.48 3.02
CA LEU A 71 7.04 0.16 3.66
C LEU A 71 6.47 -0.96 2.77
N LEU A 72 5.37 -0.70 2.07
CA LEU A 72 4.77 -1.64 1.12
C LEU A 72 5.73 -1.92 -0.05
N VAL A 73 6.39 -0.91 -0.61
CA VAL A 73 7.39 -1.09 -1.69
C VAL A 73 8.61 -1.83 -1.17
N ALA A 74 9.14 -1.43 -0.01
CA ALA A 74 10.27 -2.10 0.62
C ALA A 74 9.97 -3.58 0.94
N GLY A 75 8.69 -3.92 1.14
CA GLY A 75 8.26 -5.26 1.52
C GLY A 75 8.68 -5.56 2.95
N TYR A 76 8.46 -4.60 3.85
CA TYR A 76 8.69 -4.73 5.28
C TYR A 76 7.36 -4.90 6.01
N ARG A 77 7.20 -5.99 6.76
CA ARG A 77 5.95 -6.39 7.42
C ARG A 77 4.76 -6.31 6.46
N THR A 78 4.96 -6.82 5.26
CA THR A 78 4.14 -6.52 4.08
C THR A 78 2.66 -6.82 4.29
N ARG A 79 2.34 -7.94 4.96
CA ARG A 79 0.94 -8.32 5.23
C ARG A 79 0.25 -7.32 6.18
N TRP A 80 0.94 -6.85 7.21
CA TRP A 80 0.40 -5.89 8.16
C TRP A 80 0.25 -4.50 7.53
N VAL A 81 1.26 -4.07 6.78
CA VAL A 81 1.21 -2.79 6.06
C VAL A 81 0.09 -2.80 5.01
N ALA A 82 -0.05 -3.89 4.25
CA ALA A 82 -1.12 -4.03 3.28
C ALA A 82 -2.52 -4.04 3.94
N ALA A 83 -2.68 -4.74 5.07
CA ALA A 83 -3.94 -4.74 5.81
C ALA A 83 -4.31 -3.33 6.33
N ALA A 84 -3.33 -2.60 6.88
CA ALA A 84 -3.54 -1.25 7.35
C ALA A 84 -3.90 -0.30 6.20
N LEU A 85 -3.20 -0.37 5.07
CA LEU A 85 -3.52 0.43 3.87
C LEU A 85 -4.87 0.07 3.28
N ALA A 86 -5.26 -1.21 3.29
CA ALA A 86 -6.57 -1.64 2.80
C ALA A 86 -7.70 -1.05 3.66
N LEU A 87 -7.54 -1.12 4.99
CA LEU A 87 -8.48 -0.49 5.93
C LEU A 87 -8.53 1.03 5.71
N PHE A 88 -7.38 1.68 5.58
CA PHE A 88 -7.29 3.11 5.30
C PHE A 88 -8.00 3.50 4.00
N SER A 89 -7.87 2.71 2.93
CA SER A 89 -8.58 2.94 1.67
C SER A 89 -10.10 2.84 1.84
N VAL A 90 -10.59 1.82 2.53
CA VAL A 90 -12.04 1.66 2.80
C VAL A 90 -12.57 2.84 3.62
N VAL A 91 -11.88 3.20 4.71
CA VAL A 91 -12.24 4.34 5.56
C VAL A 91 -12.25 5.64 4.74
N SER A 92 -11.24 5.85 3.91
CA SER A 92 -11.14 7.05 3.07
C SER A 92 -12.29 7.12 2.04
N ALA A 93 -12.65 6.00 1.42
CA ALA A 93 -13.80 5.91 0.52
C ALA A 93 -15.10 6.32 1.21
N VAL A 94 -15.39 5.71 2.37
CA VAL A 94 -16.66 5.92 3.08
C VAL A 94 -16.76 7.33 3.66
N ILE A 95 -15.65 7.92 4.12
CA ILE A 95 -15.70 9.25 4.74
C ILE A 95 -15.66 10.36 3.69
N PHE A 96 -14.76 10.30 2.71
CA PHE A 96 -14.49 11.42 1.79
C PHE A 96 -15.17 11.29 0.42
N HIS A 97 -15.66 10.11 0.06
CA HIS A 97 -16.20 9.84 -1.28
C HIS A 97 -17.58 9.18 -1.23
N ASN A 98 -18.44 9.63 -0.30
CA ASN A 98 -19.76 9.04 -0.06
C ASN A 98 -20.88 9.58 -0.95
N ALA A 99 -20.68 10.67 -1.70
CA ALA A 99 -21.69 11.19 -2.62
C ALA A 99 -21.66 10.42 -3.94
N LEU A 100 -22.17 9.18 -3.95
CA LEU A 100 -22.05 8.26 -5.10
C LEU A 100 -22.82 8.71 -6.36
N GLY A 101 -23.69 9.71 -6.24
CA GLY A 101 -24.34 10.37 -7.38
C GLY A 101 -23.44 11.38 -8.11
N ASP A 102 -22.38 11.86 -7.46
CA ASP A 102 -21.33 12.65 -8.10
C ASP A 102 -20.30 11.72 -8.75
N GLN A 103 -20.10 11.86 -10.06
CA GLN A 103 -19.26 10.95 -10.82
C GLN A 103 -17.80 10.97 -10.36
N ASN A 104 -17.28 12.14 -9.97
CA ASN A 104 -15.91 12.28 -9.49
C ASN A 104 -15.71 11.56 -8.15
N GLN A 105 -16.65 11.70 -7.21
CA GLN A 105 -16.63 10.96 -5.95
C GLN A 105 -16.80 9.46 -6.17
N LEU A 106 -17.70 9.03 -7.05
CA LEU A 106 -17.87 7.60 -7.38
C LEU A 106 -16.56 6.98 -7.88
N PHE A 107 -15.81 7.67 -8.76
CA PHE A 107 -14.51 7.16 -9.22
C PHE A 107 -13.48 7.06 -8.09
N HIS A 108 -13.42 8.04 -7.18
CA HIS A 108 -12.53 7.96 -6.04
C HIS A 108 -12.93 6.87 -5.04
N PHE A 109 -14.23 6.65 -4.84
CA PHE A 109 -14.75 5.57 -4.03
C PHE A 109 -14.34 4.21 -4.60
N LEU A 110 -14.63 3.97 -5.89
CA LEU A 110 -14.30 2.72 -6.58
C LEU A 110 -12.81 2.47 -6.64
N LYS A 111 -11.99 3.50 -6.89
CA LYS A 111 -10.53 3.42 -6.81
C LYS A 111 -10.09 2.89 -5.45
N ASN A 112 -10.58 3.47 -4.35
CA ASN A 112 -10.21 3.04 -3.00
C ASN A 112 -10.67 1.61 -2.69
N LEU A 113 -11.85 1.20 -3.16
CA LEU A 113 -12.31 -0.19 -2.99
C LEU A 113 -11.44 -1.18 -3.78
N ALA A 114 -11.09 -0.83 -5.02
CA ALA A 114 -10.17 -1.62 -5.84
C ALA A 114 -8.78 -1.73 -5.19
N MET A 115 -8.28 -0.63 -4.60
CA MET A 115 -7.03 -0.61 -3.84
C MET A 115 -7.09 -1.54 -2.62
N ALA A 116 -8.18 -1.49 -1.85
CA ALA A 116 -8.37 -2.39 -0.72
C ALA A 116 -8.37 -3.86 -1.19
N GLY A 117 -9.06 -4.18 -2.28
CA GLY A 117 -9.07 -5.54 -2.86
C GLY A 117 -7.68 -6.01 -3.30
N GLY A 118 -6.92 -5.17 -4.00
CA GLY A 118 -5.54 -5.47 -4.40
C GLY A 118 -4.60 -5.68 -3.22
N LEU A 119 -4.72 -4.83 -2.19
CA LEU A 119 -3.93 -4.95 -0.96
C LEU A 119 -4.31 -6.20 -0.16
N LEU A 120 -5.58 -6.61 -0.14
CA LEU A 120 -6.00 -7.87 0.47
C LEU A 120 -5.39 -9.08 -0.25
N GLN A 121 -5.15 -9.02 -1.55
CA GLN A 121 -4.37 -10.06 -2.23
C GLN A 121 -2.92 -10.09 -1.74
N VAL A 122 -2.31 -8.94 -1.45
CA VAL A 122 -0.98 -8.90 -0.81
C VAL A 122 -1.03 -9.48 0.60
N VAL A 123 -2.11 -9.25 1.36
CA VAL A 123 -2.32 -9.89 2.66
C VAL A 123 -2.40 -11.41 2.51
N ALA A 124 -3.14 -11.91 1.53
CA ALA A 124 -3.33 -13.34 1.30
C ALA A 124 -2.03 -14.04 0.85
N PHE A 125 -1.34 -13.49 -0.14
CA PHE A 125 -0.22 -14.14 -0.82
C PHE A 125 1.17 -13.69 -0.36
N GLY A 126 1.28 -12.62 0.44
CA GLY A 126 2.54 -12.15 1.00
C GLY A 126 3.37 -11.27 0.06
N ALA A 127 4.64 -11.05 0.41
CA ALA A 127 5.48 -10.01 -0.17
C ALA A 127 6.15 -10.38 -1.51
N GLY A 128 6.32 -11.67 -1.76
CA GLY A 128 7.17 -12.18 -2.84
C GLY A 128 8.67 -12.01 -2.56
N SER A 129 9.49 -12.52 -3.49
CA SER A 129 10.96 -12.66 -3.32
C SER A 129 11.73 -11.34 -3.29
N PHE A 130 11.22 -10.26 -3.89
CA PHE A 130 11.82 -8.92 -3.78
C PHE A 130 11.26 -8.16 -2.57
N SER A 131 11.50 -8.66 -1.35
CA SER A 131 11.05 -8.05 -0.11
C SER A 131 12.09 -8.13 1.00
N LEU A 132 12.05 -7.20 1.96
CA LEU A 132 12.87 -7.29 3.17
C LEU A 132 12.42 -8.45 4.06
N ASP A 133 11.12 -8.78 4.05
CA ASP A 133 10.57 -9.92 4.79
C ASP A 133 11.27 -11.24 4.41
N GLU A 134 11.58 -11.46 3.11
CA GLU A 134 12.28 -12.66 2.63
C GLU A 134 13.75 -12.70 3.09
N ARG A 135 14.45 -11.56 3.07
CA ARG A 135 15.87 -11.49 3.48
C ARG A 135 16.08 -11.86 4.96
N HIS A 136 15.08 -11.64 5.80
CA HIS A 136 15.12 -12.05 7.20
C HIS A 136 14.87 -13.55 7.42
N ALA A 137 14.28 -14.26 6.46
CA ALA A 137 14.05 -15.71 6.55
C ALA A 137 15.32 -16.54 6.26
N GLU A 138 16.29 -15.99 5.52
CA GLU A 138 17.54 -16.71 5.18
C GLU A 138 18.61 -16.64 6.28
N LEU A 139 18.65 -15.55 7.05
CA LEU A 139 19.67 -15.32 8.09
C LEU A 139 19.67 -16.33 9.27
N PRO A 140 18.53 -16.89 9.73
CA PRO A 140 18.50 -17.90 10.79
C PRO A 140 19.07 -19.26 10.35
N VAL A 141 18.98 -19.60 9.05
CA VAL A 141 19.40 -20.91 8.53
C VAL A 141 20.91 -20.99 8.36
N ALA A 142 21.55 -19.91 7.90
CA ALA A 142 23.00 -19.88 7.68
C ALA A 142 23.83 -19.99 8.98
N LEU A 143 23.29 -19.56 10.11
CA LEU A 143 23.97 -19.63 11.42
C LEU A 143 23.80 -20.97 12.14
N GLY A 144 22.87 -21.83 11.69
CA GLY A 144 22.66 -23.18 12.22
C GLY A 144 23.51 -24.26 11.54
N ALA A 145 24.05 -23.99 10.34
CA ALA A 145 24.79 -24.96 9.53
C ALA A 145 26.31 -25.01 9.83
N VAL A 146 26.78 -24.28 10.87
CA VAL A 146 28.20 -24.20 11.28
C VAL A 146 28.42 -24.83 12.67
N ARG A 147 27.52 -25.68 13.15
CA ARG A 147 27.66 -26.40 14.43
C ARG A 147 27.62 -27.91 14.24
#